data_AF-A0A6V7UR44-F1
#
_entry.id   AF-A0A6V7UR44-F1
#
_cell.length_a   1.000
_cell.length_b   1.000
_cell.length_c   1.000
_cell.angle_alpha   90.00
_cell.angle_beta   90.00
_cell.angle_gamma   90.00
#
_symmetry.space_group_name_H-M   'P 1'
#
loop_
_entity.id
_entity.type
_entity.pdbx_description
1 polymer ?
#
loop_
_entity_poly.entity_id
_entity_poly.type
_entity_poly.pdbx_seq_one_letter_code
_entity_poly.pdbx_strand_id
1 'polypeptide(L)'
;MAIATLSSINTKNGQKRQPDPRSFTRMLEELKECQWYWGSISPSTATKLLKGSQPGTFLVRDSRSDNSIFSFSYSTNNGIYHTRINCFNGRFVLEARVL
;
A
#
# COMPACT_ATOMS: atom_id res chain seq x y z
N MET A 1 -12.23 -6.33 8.06
CA MET A 1 -11.12 -5.81 7.25
C MET A 1 -11.06 -6.62 5.97
N ALA A 2 -10.82 -5.98 4.82
CA ALA A 2 -10.96 -6.60 3.51
C ALA A 2 -9.63 -6.64 2.74
N ILE A 3 -9.53 -7.57 1.79
CA ILE A 3 -8.43 -7.67 0.84
C ILE A 3 -8.90 -7.10 -0.50
N ALA A 4 -8.07 -6.32 -1.17
CA ALA A 4 -8.45 -5.64 -2.42
C ALA A 4 -7.84 -6.31 -3.65
N THR A 5 -8.46 -6.09 -4.81
CA THR A 5 -7.95 -6.50 -6.13
C THR A 5 -7.62 -5.27 -6.97
N LEU A 6 -6.74 -5.41 -7.96
CA LEU A 6 -6.35 -4.28 -8.85
C LEU A 6 -7.56 -3.67 -9.59
N SER A 7 -8.61 -4.45 -9.84
CA SER A 7 -9.88 -3.98 -10.41
C SER A 7 -10.66 -2.99 -9.52
N SER A 8 -10.33 -2.90 -8.23
CA SER A 8 -10.99 -2.01 -7.28
C SER A 8 -10.40 -0.59 -7.25
N ILE A 9 -9.33 -0.31 -8.00
CA ILE A 9 -8.62 0.97 -7.96
C ILE A 9 -9.11 1.87 -9.11
N ASN A 10 -9.92 2.89 -8.81
CA ASN A 10 -10.35 3.90 -9.78
C ASN A 10 -9.31 5.03 -9.86
N THR A 11 -8.59 5.13 -10.97
CA THR A 11 -7.58 6.17 -11.22
C THR A 11 -8.24 7.47 -11.68
N LYS A 12 -8.46 8.42 -10.75
CA LYS A 12 -8.70 9.81 -11.12
C LYS A 12 -7.35 10.52 -11.32
N ASN A 13 -7.10 10.93 -12.56
CA ASN A 13 -5.86 11.58 -13.00
C ASN A 13 -5.64 12.97 -12.38
N GLY A 14 -4.39 13.19 -11.94
CA GLY A 14 -3.57 14.36 -12.27
C GLY A 14 -3.97 15.75 -11.75
N GLN A 15 -3.49 16.13 -10.56
CA GLN A 15 -3.16 17.54 -10.24
C GLN A 15 -1.88 17.61 -9.39
N LYS A 16 -0.89 18.44 -9.81
CA LYS A 16 0.29 18.82 -9.00
C LYS A 16 -0.19 19.72 -7.86
N ARG A 17 -0.30 19.19 -6.65
CA ARG A 17 -0.48 19.99 -5.42
C ARG A 17 0.73 19.78 -4.53
N GLN A 18 1.33 20.88 -4.07
CA GLN A 18 2.34 20.87 -3.01
C GLN A 18 1.75 20.16 -1.79
N PRO A 19 2.51 19.33 -1.05
CA PRO A 19 2.01 18.71 0.17
C PRO A 19 1.80 19.78 1.25
N ASP A 20 0.57 20.28 1.41
CA ASP A 20 0.17 20.99 2.63
C ASP A 20 0.25 19.97 3.79
N PRO A 21 0.90 20.24 4.92
CA PRO A 21 0.90 19.35 6.08
C PRO A 21 -0.52 18.92 6.52
N ARG A 22 -1.51 19.80 6.36
CA ARG A 22 -2.94 19.48 6.58
C ARG A 22 -3.46 18.47 5.56
N SER A 23 -2.93 18.47 4.34
CA SER A 23 -3.24 17.48 3.31
C SER A 23 -2.64 16.10 3.61
N PHE A 24 -1.46 16.02 4.24
CA PHE A 24 -0.88 14.73 4.64
C PHE A 24 -1.66 14.09 5.78
N THR A 25 -2.05 14.86 6.79
CA THR A 25 -2.88 14.37 7.90
C THR A 25 -4.22 13.84 7.39
N ARG A 26 -4.91 14.61 6.54
CA ARG A 26 -6.16 14.19 5.90
C ARG A 26 -5.99 12.94 5.03
N MET A 27 -4.89 12.85 4.28
CA MET A 27 -4.57 11.69 3.46
C MET A 27 -4.37 10.43 4.32
N LEU A 28 -3.74 10.56 5.50
CA LEU A 28 -3.62 9.44 6.45
C LEU A 28 -4.97 9.03 7.03
N GLU A 29 -5.87 9.98 7.29
CA GLU A 29 -7.24 9.70 7.73
C GLU A 29 -8.02 8.96 6.63
N GLU A 30 -8.00 9.45 5.40
CA GLU A 30 -8.63 8.80 4.24
C GLU A 30 -8.07 7.38 3.98
N LEU A 31 -6.77 7.17 4.21
CA LEU A 31 -6.14 5.85 4.13
C LEU A 31 -6.66 4.90 5.21
N LYS A 32 -6.89 5.38 6.44
CA LYS A 32 -7.41 4.55 7.54
C LYS A 32 -8.83 4.07 7.29
N GLU A 33 -9.61 4.82 6.52
CA GLU A 33 -10.97 4.42 6.10
C GLU A 33 -10.95 3.36 4.97
N CYS A 34 -9.80 3.17 4.30
CA CYS A 34 -9.68 2.17 3.25
C CYS A 34 -9.65 0.75 3.85
N GLN A 35 -10.61 -0.09 3.48
CA GLN A 35 -10.73 -1.45 4.04
C GLN A 35 -9.52 -2.37 3.76
N TRP A 36 -8.73 -2.02 2.75
CA TRP A 36 -7.50 -2.71 2.35
C TRP A 36 -6.24 -2.20 3.06
N TYR A 37 -6.36 -1.19 3.92
CA TYR A 37 -5.32 -0.76 4.84
C TYR A 37 -5.45 -1.53 6.16
N TRP A 38 -4.37 -2.22 6.53
CA TRP A 38 -4.35 -3.15 7.68
C TRP A 38 -3.47 -2.64 8.83
N GLY A 39 -3.00 -1.39 8.78
CA GLY A 39 -2.18 -0.80 9.84
C GLY A 39 -0.87 -1.57 10.11
N SER A 40 -0.46 -1.60 11.38
CA SER A 40 0.81 -2.16 11.85
C SER A 40 0.82 -3.69 11.96
N ILE A 41 0.56 -4.39 10.85
CA ILE A 41 0.79 -5.83 10.75
C ILE A 41 2.20 -6.14 10.24
N SER A 42 2.76 -7.28 10.64
CA SER A 42 4.08 -7.73 10.16
C SER A 42 3.99 -8.25 8.71
N PRO A 43 5.13 -8.27 7.97
CA PRO A 43 5.19 -8.95 6.68
C PRO A 43 4.71 -10.40 6.75
N SER A 44 5.10 -11.13 7.79
CA SER A 44 4.71 -12.53 8.00
C SER A 44 3.20 -12.72 8.22
N THR A 45 2.55 -11.81 8.95
CA THR A 45 1.08 -11.81 9.09
C THR A 45 0.40 -11.51 7.75
N ALA A 46 0.91 -10.55 6.98
CA ALA A 46 0.41 -10.26 5.64
C ALA A 46 0.54 -11.47 4.70
N THR A 47 1.67 -12.19 4.74
CA THR A 47 1.85 -13.43 3.98
C THR A 47 0.81 -14.49 4.34
N LYS A 48 0.48 -14.66 5.63
CA LYS A 48 -0.56 -15.60 6.06
C LYS A 48 -1.94 -15.20 5.52
N LEU A 49 -2.28 -13.92 5.55
CA LEU A 49 -3.55 -13.40 5.05
C LEU A 49 -3.72 -13.56 3.54
N LEU A 50 -2.63 -13.43 2.78
CA LEU A 50 -2.65 -13.55 1.31
C LEU A 50 -2.46 -15.00 0.82
N LYS A 51 -2.15 -15.95 1.71
CA LYS A 51 -1.92 -17.34 1.33
C LYS A 51 -3.21 -17.95 0.78
N GLY A 52 -3.13 -18.52 -0.43
CA GLY A 52 -4.28 -19.12 -1.12
C GLY A 52 -5.24 -18.10 -1.76
N SER A 53 -4.94 -16.80 -1.68
CA SER A 53 -5.70 -15.78 -2.40
C SER A 53 -5.38 -15.76 -3.89
N GLN A 54 -6.33 -15.27 -4.69
CA GLN A 54 -6.14 -15.13 -6.14
C GLN A 54 -4.97 -14.17 -6.45
N PRO A 55 -4.16 -14.45 -7.49
CA PRO A 55 -3.19 -13.48 -8.01
C PRO A 55 -3.83 -12.10 -8.23
N GLY A 56 -3.12 -11.04 -7.82
CA GLY A 56 -3.61 -9.67 -7.84
C GLY A 56 -4.34 -9.22 -6.57
N THR A 57 -4.54 -10.12 -5.59
CA THR A 57 -5.02 -9.76 -4.25
C THR A 57 -3.92 -9.05 -3.47
N PHE A 58 -4.26 -7.97 -2.76
CA PHE A 58 -3.30 -7.18 -2.01
C PHE A 58 -3.85 -6.59 -0.70
N LEU A 59 -2.94 -6.05 0.10
CA LEU A 59 -3.20 -5.16 1.22
C LEU A 59 -2.07 -4.13 1.37
N VAL A 60 -2.38 -2.99 2.00
CA VAL A 60 -1.38 -2.01 2.44
C VAL A 60 -1.26 -2.06 3.95
N ARG A 61 -0.03 -1.96 4.45
CA ARG A 61 0.29 -2.00 5.87
C ARG A 61 1.38 -0.99 6.19
N ASP A 62 1.60 -0.74 7.48
CA ASP A 62 2.74 0.06 7.91
C ASP A 62 4.05 -0.67 7.58
N SER A 63 5.06 0.12 7.24
CA SER A 63 6.42 -0.37 7.05
C SER A 63 7.11 -0.49 8.41
N ARG A 64 7.94 -1.52 8.58
CA ARG A 64 8.78 -1.72 9.78
C ARG A 64 10.20 -1.17 9.58
N SER A 65 10.37 -0.19 8.71
CA SER A 65 11.68 0.34 8.32
C SER A 65 11.67 1.86 8.43
N ASP A 66 12.75 2.42 8.94
CA ASP A 66 12.83 3.83 9.35
C ASP A 66 12.63 4.83 8.19
N ASN A 67 12.84 4.38 6.95
CA ASN A 67 12.85 5.24 5.75
C ASN A 67 11.59 5.14 4.87
N SER A 68 10.59 4.34 5.24
CA SER A 68 9.33 4.24 4.50
C SER A 68 8.19 4.09 5.48
N ILE A 69 7.06 4.76 5.22
CA ILE A 69 5.91 4.75 6.14
C ILE A 69 4.99 3.55 5.83
N PHE A 70 4.90 3.11 4.58
CA PHE A 70 3.99 2.05 4.15
C PHE A 70 4.66 0.95 3.33
N SER A 71 3.99 -0.20 3.29
CA SER A 71 4.35 -1.36 2.45
C SER A 71 3.12 -1.92 1.75
N PHE A 72 3.28 -2.23 0.46
CA PHE A 72 2.32 -2.93 -0.38
C PHE A 72 2.63 -4.43 -0.39
N SER A 73 1.71 -5.26 0.08
CA SER A 73 1.85 -6.72 0.09
C SER A 73 0.83 -7.34 -0.87
N TYR A 74 1.27 -8.21 -1.77
CA TYR A 74 0.41 -8.70 -2.85
C TYR A 74 0.73 -10.14 -3.25
N SER A 75 -0.30 -10.86 -3.69
CA SER A 75 -0.24 -12.21 -4.23
C SER A 75 -0.02 -12.19 -5.74
N THR A 76 0.85 -13.06 -6.24
CA THR A 76 1.08 -13.32 -7.66
C THR A 76 1.07 -14.83 -7.91
N ASN A 77 1.13 -15.22 -9.18
CA ASN A 77 1.30 -16.63 -9.57
C ASN A 77 2.56 -17.27 -8.97
N ASN A 78 3.57 -16.47 -8.64
CA ASN A 78 4.88 -16.95 -8.18
C ASN A 78 5.04 -16.85 -6.66
N GLY A 79 4.00 -16.41 -5.94
CA GLY A 79 4.02 -16.23 -4.50
C GLY A 79 3.67 -14.82 -4.06
N ILE A 80 3.97 -14.53 -2.80
CA ILE A 80 3.60 -13.29 -2.12
C ILE A 80 4.81 -12.38 -2.02
N TYR A 81 4.64 -11.14 -2.43
CA TYR A 81 5.70 -10.14 -2.51
C TYR A 81 5.36 -8.94 -1.62
N HIS A 82 6.40 -8.23 -1.20
CA HIS A 82 6.29 -7.04 -0.38
C HIS A 82 7.16 -5.92 -0.96
N THR A 83 6.54 -4.81 -1.34
CA THR A 83 7.23 -3.64 -1.89
C THR A 83 6.99 -2.44 -0.99
N ARG A 84 8.03 -1.64 -0.75
CA ARG A 84 7.89 -0.40 0.04
C ARG A 84 7.23 0.69 -0.81
N ILE A 85 6.39 1.48 -0.15
CA ILE A 85 5.78 2.67 -0.75
C ILE A 85 6.56 3.87 -0.21
N ASN A 86 7.28 4.54 -1.10
CA ASN A 86 7.99 5.77 -0.76
C ASN A 86 7.06 6.97 -0.97
N CYS A 87 7.24 8.01 -0.15
CA CYS A 87 6.53 9.27 -0.31
C CYS A 87 7.53 10.36 -0.70
N PHE A 88 7.33 10.98 -1.86
CA PHE A 88 8.15 12.08 -2.34
C PHE A 88 7.28 13.22 -2.85
N ASN A 89 7.49 14.44 -2.33
CA ASN A 89 6.72 15.63 -2.69
C ASN A 89 5.18 15.42 -2.62
N GLY A 90 4.70 14.71 -1.59
CA GLY A 90 3.27 14.43 -1.41
C GLY A 90 2.71 13.35 -2.34
N ARG A 91 3.55 12.60 -3.05
CA ARG A 91 3.15 11.50 -3.92
C ARG A 91 3.70 10.18 -3.42
N PHE A 92 2.83 9.18 -3.39
CA PHE A 92 3.23 7.81 -3.12
C PHE A 92 3.70 7.12 -4.39
N VAL A 93 4.84 6.46 -4.30
CA VAL A 93 5.47 5.74 -5.42
C VAL A 93 5.88 4.37 -4.94
N LEU A 94 5.57 3.36 -5.75
CA LEU A 94 6.14 2.02 -5.56
C LEU A 94 7.56 2.03 -6.07
N GLU A 95 8.51 1.68 -5.20
CA GLU A 95 9.89 1.48 -5.62
C GLU A 95 9.98 0.18 -6.42
N ALA A 96 10.04 0.27 -7.74
CA ALA A 96 10.37 -0.86 -8.60
C ALA A 96 11.88 -1.06 -8.55
N ARG A 97 12.35 -2.06 -7.80
CA ARG A 97 13.70 -2.58 -8.05
C ARG A 97 13.65 -3.38 -9.34
N VAL A 98 14.23 -2.81 -10.40
CA VAL A 98 14.61 -3.57 -11.59
C VAL A 98 15.63 -4.61 -11.12
N LEU A 99 15.30 -5.89 -11.25
CA LEU A 99 16.25 -6.99 -11.11
C LEU A 99 17.11 -7.07 -12.37
#